data_AF-A0A806K2I2-F1
#
_entry.id   AF-A0A806K2I2-F1
#
_cell.length_a   1.000
_cell.length_b   1.000
_cell.length_c   1.000
_cell.angle_alpha   90.00
_cell.angle_beta   90.00
_cell.angle_gamma   90.00
#
_symmetry.space_group_name_H-M   'P 1'
#
loop_
_entity.id
_entity.type
_entity.pdbx_description
1 polymer ?
#
loop_
_entity_poly.entity_id
_entity_poly.type
_entity_poly.pdbx_seq_one_letter_code
_entity_poly.pdbx_strand_id
1 'polypeptide(L)'
;MMDNYLVIILLWFFYDVMIWLEEVLGSTLFTIYFLVAWFSTVFASIVMGTQIGTFMYTELSFLFALATLTPNKGIHLFFILPIAFKWMAAFIALVLLVIPLMLDFIPQQIYILLLFANYLIFFGKDYWLRIKRELEKRRRR
;
A
#
# COMPACT_ATOMS: atom_id res chain seq x y z
N MET A 1 -14.05 1.93 25.78
CA MET A 1 -14.02 3.35 26.22
C MET A 1 -12.62 3.83 26.55
N MET A 2 -11.58 3.01 26.40
CA MET A 2 -10.26 3.50 26.00
C MET A 2 -10.20 3.50 24.45
N ASP A 3 -9.30 4.29 23.86
CA ASP A 3 -8.83 4.18 22.45
C ASP A 3 -9.26 5.24 21.40
N ASN A 4 -9.85 6.39 21.77
CA ASN A 4 -10.13 7.44 20.75
C ASN A 4 -8.91 8.29 20.38
N TYR A 5 -7.95 8.48 21.28
CA TYR A 5 -6.77 9.32 21.04
C TYR A 5 -5.78 8.69 20.05
N LEU A 6 -5.67 7.36 20.05
CA LEU A 6 -4.82 6.63 19.10
C LEU A 6 -5.35 6.72 17.67
N VAL A 7 -6.68 6.71 17.50
CA VAL A 7 -7.31 6.85 16.19
C VAL A 7 -6.95 8.19 15.55
N ILE A 8 -6.92 9.28 16.33
CA ILE A 8 -6.54 10.61 15.81
C ILE A 8 -5.09 10.61 15.32
N ILE A 9 -4.17 10.05 16.11
CA ILE A 9 -2.75 9.94 15.74
C ILE A 9 -2.58 9.08 14.48
N LEU A 10 -3.31 7.96 14.41
CA LEU A 10 -3.30 7.05 13.28
C LEU A 10 -3.82 7.72 12.00
N LEU A 11 -4.94 8.46 12.10
CA LEU A 11 -5.52 9.21 10.99
C LEU A 11 -4.59 10.32 10.50
N TRP A 12 -3.93 11.05 11.41
CA TRP A 12 -2.95 12.06 11.04
C TRP A 12 -1.76 11.44 10.27
N PHE A 13 -1.24 10.32 10.77
CA PHE A 13 -0.17 9.60 10.09
C PHE A 13 -0.59 9.09 8.70
N PHE A 14 -1.81 8.55 8.56
CA PHE A 14 -2.31 8.11 7.27
C PHE A 14 -2.51 9.26 6.30
N TYR A 15 -3.02 10.39 6.77
CA TYR A 15 -3.16 11.60 5.98
C TYR A 15 -1.81 12.06 5.40
N ASP A 16 -0.75 12.08 6.20
CA ASP A 16 0.60 12.40 5.73
C ASP A 16 1.07 11.40 4.66
N VAL A 17 0.89 10.09 4.87
CA VAL A 17 1.23 9.06 3.87
C VAL A 17 0.48 9.30 2.55
N MET A 18 -0.80 9.68 2.60
CA MET A 18 -1.59 9.97 1.42
C MET A 18 -1.08 11.21 0.67
N ILE A 19 -0.73 12.29 1.37
CA ILE A 19 -0.12 13.48 0.74
C ILE A 19 1.17 13.09 0.04
N TRP A 20 2.07 12.39 0.74
CA TRP A 20 3.33 11.95 0.14
C TRP A 20 3.10 11.06 -1.08
N LEU A 21 2.07 10.22 -1.06
CA LEU A 21 1.74 9.39 -2.21
C LEU A 21 1.25 10.23 -3.39
N GLU A 22 0.37 11.19 -3.13
CA GLU A 22 -0.19 12.09 -4.13
C GLU A 22 0.89 12.96 -4.76
N GLU A 23 1.86 13.45 -3.98
CA GLU A 23 2.99 14.23 -4.48
C GLU A 23 3.89 13.42 -5.43
N VAL A 24 4.09 12.13 -5.14
CA VAL A 24 5.00 11.28 -5.93
C VAL A 24 4.29 10.73 -7.17
N LEU A 25 3.00 10.38 -7.08
CA LEU A 25 2.21 9.86 -8.21
C LEU A 25 1.60 10.95 -9.09
N GLY A 26 1.29 12.12 -8.52
CA GLY A 26 0.41 13.12 -9.11
C GLY A 26 -1.07 12.85 -8.82
N SER A 27 -1.84 13.93 -8.62
CA SER A 27 -3.25 13.92 -8.18
C SER A 27 -4.17 13.03 -9.02
N THR A 28 -4.02 13.05 -10.34
CA THR A 28 -4.85 12.23 -11.26
C THR A 28 -4.62 10.74 -11.07
N LEU A 29 -3.35 10.30 -11.05
CA LEU A 29 -3.03 8.88 -10.90
C LEU A 29 -3.38 8.39 -9.49
N PHE A 30 -3.13 9.20 -8.47
CA PHE A 30 -3.54 8.91 -7.10
C PHE A 30 -5.05 8.72 -6.98
N THR A 31 -5.86 9.59 -7.58
CA THR A 31 -7.33 9.47 -7.56
C THR A 31 -7.80 8.17 -8.22
N ILE A 32 -7.27 7.82 -9.39
CA ILE A 32 -7.64 6.57 -10.07
C ILE A 32 -7.20 5.36 -9.23
N TYR A 33 -6.01 5.43 -8.65
CA TYR A 33 -5.46 4.38 -7.79
C TYR A 33 -6.34 4.15 -6.56
N PHE A 34 -6.75 5.23 -5.90
CA PHE A 34 -7.68 5.19 -4.78
C PHE A 34 -9.04 4.61 -5.16
N LEU A 35 -9.62 5.04 -6.28
CA LEU A 35 -10.92 4.54 -6.75
C LEU A 35 -10.88 3.04 -7.06
N VAL A 36 -9.85 2.57 -7.76
CA VAL A 36 -9.66 1.14 -8.05
C VAL A 36 -9.54 0.36 -6.75
N ALA A 37 -8.80 0.87 -5.78
CA ALA A 37 -8.66 0.27 -4.45
C ALA A 37 -10.01 0.12 -3.74
N TRP A 38 -10.77 1.21 -3.73
CA TRP A 38 -12.07 1.29 -3.09
C TRP A 38 -13.06 0.31 -3.73
N PHE A 39 -13.18 0.30 -5.06
CA PHE A 39 -14.03 -0.64 -5.79
C PHE A 39 -13.64 -2.10 -5.54
N SER A 40 -12.34 -2.40 -5.54
CA SER A 40 -11.84 -3.76 -5.27
C SER A 40 -12.23 -4.22 -3.86
N THR A 41 -12.12 -3.32 -2.88
CA THR A 41 -12.51 -3.59 -1.49
C THR A 41 -14.01 -3.84 -1.40
N VAL A 42 -14.84 -2.95 -1.96
CA VAL A 42 -16.31 -3.12 -1.96
C VAL A 42 -16.72 -4.43 -2.63
N PHE A 43 -16.13 -4.75 -3.79
CA PHE A 43 -16.41 -6.00 -4.50
C PHE A 43 -16.09 -7.22 -3.64
N ALA A 44 -14.95 -7.21 -2.93
CA ALA A 44 -14.57 -8.29 -2.04
C ALA A 44 -15.52 -8.45 -0.84
N SER A 45 -16.05 -7.34 -0.31
CA SER A 45 -17.04 -7.38 0.79
C SER A 45 -18.29 -8.12 0.36
N ILE A 46 -18.77 -7.82 -0.85
CA ILE A 46 -19.96 -8.44 -1.44
C ILE A 46 -19.73 -9.94 -1.66
N VAL A 47 -18.59 -10.32 -2.24
CA VAL A 47 -18.26 -11.72 -2.55
C VAL A 47 -18.11 -12.55 -1.26
N MET A 48 -17.48 -12.00 -0.23
CA MET A 48 -17.29 -12.74 1.04
C MET A 48 -18.52 -12.72 1.96
N GLY A 49 -19.53 -11.89 1.69
CA GLY A 49 -20.68 -11.70 2.57
C GLY A 49 -20.31 -11.19 3.96
N THR A 50 -19.12 -10.59 4.11
CA THR A 50 -18.62 -10.04 5.38
C THR A 50 -18.40 -8.55 5.25
N GLN A 51 -18.73 -7.81 6.31
CA GLN A 51 -18.47 -6.37 6.36
C GLN A 51 -16.97 -6.12 6.46
N ILE A 52 -16.43 -5.41 5.49
CA ILE A 52 -15.06 -4.94 5.54
C ILE A 52 -15.04 -3.66 6.37
N GLY A 53 -14.69 -3.80 7.64
CA GLY A 53 -14.55 -2.66 8.56
C GLY A 53 -13.20 -1.96 8.49
N THR A 54 -12.25 -2.43 7.66
CA THR A 54 -10.87 -1.93 7.66
C THR A 54 -10.32 -1.66 6.27
N PHE A 55 -9.67 -0.50 6.13
CA PHE A 55 -8.92 -0.08 4.94
C PHE A 55 -7.42 -0.42 5.01
N MET A 56 -6.96 -1.07 6.08
CA MET A 56 -5.53 -1.29 6.37
C MET A 56 -4.76 -2.00 5.24
N TYR A 57 -5.37 -2.99 4.58
CA TYR A 57 -4.71 -3.69 3.46
C TYR A 57 -4.57 -2.81 2.21
N THR A 58 -5.55 -1.94 1.98
CA THR A 58 -5.51 -0.97 0.90
C THR A 58 -4.47 0.11 1.17
N GLU A 59 -4.42 0.63 2.40
CA GLU A 59 -3.40 1.56 2.86
C GLU A 59 -1.99 0.94 2.78
N LEU A 60 -1.85 -0.37 3.04
CA LEU A 60 -0.59 -1.06 2.86
C LEU A 60 -0.17 -1.15 1.38
N SER A 61 -1.11 -1.34 0.45
CA SER A 61 -0.83 -1.25 -0.99
C SER A 61 -0.26 0.13 -1.37
N PHE A 62 -0.82 1.19 -0.77
CA PHE A 62 -0.37 2.57 -0.96
C PHE A 62 1.03 2.81 -0.40
N LEU A 63 1.29 2.28 0.80
CA LEU A 63 2.61 2.26 1.42
C LEU A 63 3.66 1.52 0.57
N PHE A 64 3.28 0.38 -0.03
CA PHE A 64 4.15 -0.36 -0.93
C PHE A 64 4.47 0.43 -2.20
N ALA A 65 3.47 1.05 -2.82
CA ALA A 65 3.65 1.97 -3.94
C ALA A 65 4.69 3.06 -3.62
N LEU A 66 4.55 3.67 -2.45
CA LEU A 66 5.41 4.74 -1.98
C LEU A 66 6.84 4.27 -1.68
N ALA A 67 6.98 3.10 -1.05
CA ALA A 67 8.25 2.44 -0.81
C ALA A 67 8.98 2.08 -2.11
N THR A 68 8.25 1.68 -3.15
CA THR A 68 8.83 1.39 -4.48
C THR A 68 9.29 2.66 -5.19
N LEU A 69 8.53 3.74 -5.11
CA LEU A 69 8.86 4.99 -5.80
C LEU A 69 9.95 5.81 -5.08
N THR A 70 9.91 5.82 -3.75
CA THR A 70 10.79 6.66 -2.93
C THR A 70 11.38 5.90 -1.72
N PRO A 71 12.15 4.82 -1.95
CA PRO A 71 12.64 3.93 -0.89
C PRO A 71 13.54 4.63 0.14
N ASN A 72 14.22 5.71 -0.25
CA ASN A 72 15.14 6.46 0.60
C ASN A 72 14.52 7.72 1.23
N LYS A 73 13.30 8.12 0.82
CA LYS A 73 12.56 9.16 1.53
C LYS A 73 11.84 8.55 2.73
N GLY A 74 11.53 9.35 3.72
CA GLY A 74 10.90 8.88 4.95
C GLY A 74 10.11 9.98 5.63
N ILE A 75 9.19 9.56 6.50
CA ILE A 75 8.42 10.45 7.37
C ILE A 75 9.12 10.51 8.73
N HIS A 76 9.07 11.67 9.36
CA HIS A 76 9.49 11.82 10.76
C HIS A 76 8.39 11.30 11.67
N LEU A 77 8.47 10.03 12.04
CA LEU A 77 7.59 9.42 13.03
C LEU A 77 7.76 10.16 14.37
N PHE A 78 6.65 10.70 14.88
CA PHE A 78 6.59 11.54 16.08
C PHE A 78 7.50 12.78 16.04
N PHE A 79 7.78 13.33 14.86
CA PHE A 79 8.70 14.47 14.69
C PHE A 79 10.16 14.21 15.13
N ILE A 80 10.52 12.95 15.48
CA ILE A 80 11.82 12.60 16.06
C ILE A 80 12.56 11.54 15.22
N LEU A 81 11.85 10.54 14.68
CA LEU A 81 12.46 9.39 14.01
C LEU A 81 12.23 9.42 12.49
N PRO A 82 13.24 9.76 11.67
CA PRO A 82 13.14 9.62 10.22
C PRO A 82 13.14 8.14 9.85
N ILE A 83 11.97 7.58 9.55
CA ILE A 83 11.84 6.19 9.11
C ILE A 83 11.61 6.20 7.60
N ALA A 84 12.52 5.55 6.87
CA ALA A 84 12.39 5.42 5.43
C ALA A 84 11.17 4.56 5.07
N PHE A 85 10.47 4.93 4.00
CA PHE A 85 9.26 4.25 3.56
C PHE A 85 9.47 2.75 3.31
N LYS A 86 10.66 2.35 2.86
CA LYS A 86 11.03 0.93 2.69
C LYS A 86 10.95 0.12 3.99
N TRP A 87 11.40 0.70 5.11
CA TRP A 87 11.40 0.02 6.41
C TRP A 87 9.99 -0.03 6.99
N MET A 88 9.22 1.04 6.78
CA MET A 88 7.83 1.13 7.19
C MET A 88 6.96 0.10 6.47
N ALA A 89 7.05 0.06 5.13
CA ALA A 89 6.34 -0.93 4.33
C ALA A 89 6.76 -2.36 4.68
N ALA A 90 8.05 -2.62 4.89
CA ALA A 90 8.53 -3.94 5.29
C ALA A 90 7.99 -4.38 6.66
N PHE A 91 8.00 -3.48 7.65
CA PHE A 91 7.49 -3.77 8.99
C PHE A 91 5.98 -4.02 8.97
N ILE A 92 5.21 -3.12 8.35
CA ILE A 92 3.75 -3.25 8.28
C ILE A 92 3.35 -4.48 7.45
N ALA A 93 4.08 -4.78 6.38
CA ALA A 93 3.87 -6.00 5.61
C ALA A 93 4.18 -7.26 6.42
N LEU A 94 5.22 -7.27 7.25
CA LEU A 94 5.47 -8.41 8.12
C LEU A 94 4.28 -8.66 9.06
N VAL A 95 3.73 -7.60 9.65
CA VAL A 95 2.58 -7.69 10.56
C VAL A 95 1.29 -8.09 9.84
N LEU A 96 0.97 -7.45 8.72
CA LEU A 96 -0.32 -7.62 8.02
C LEU A 96 -0.32 -8.75 6.98
N LEU A 97 0.83 -9.31 6.62
CA LEU A 97 0.94 -10.37 5.62
C LEU A 97 1.41 -11.68 6.27
N VAL A 98 2.51 -11.66 7.01
CA VAL A 98 3.13 -12.89 7.53
C VAL A 98 2.32 -13.50 8.69
N ILE A 99 1.84 -12.67 9.61
CA ILE A 99 1.08 -13.15 10.78
C ILE A 99 -0.26 -13.80 10.36
N PRO A 100 -1.09 -13.18 9.51
CA PRO A 100 -2.29 -13.79 8.93
C PRO A 100 -2.08 -15.13 8.24
N LEU A 101 -1.01 -15.23 7.45
CA LEU A 101 -0.68 -16.44 6.69
C LEU A 101 -0.27 -17.60 7.59
N MET A 102 0.28 -17.33 8.78
CA MET A 102 0.62 -18.36 9.76
C MET A 102 -0.57 -18.84 10.60
N LEU A 103 -1.67 -18.07 10.63
CA LEU A 103 -2.84 -18.34 11.48
C LEU A 103 -4.07 -18.81 10.67
N ASP A 104 -3.92 -19.11 9.38
CA ASP A 104 -4.96 -19.69 8.49
C ASP A 104 -6.31 -18.95 8.45
N PHE A 105 -6.28 -17.62 8.50
CA PHE A 105 -7.51 -16.82 8.34
C PHE A 105 -7.89 -16.65 6.87
N ILE A 106 -8.87 -17.42 6.41
CA ILE A 106 -9.39 -17.40 5.03
C ILE A 106 -9.76 -15.98 4.53
N PRO A 107 -10.44 -15.10 5.30
CA PRO A 107 -10.77 -13.76 4.82
C PRO A 107 -9.51 -12.94 4.49
N GLN A 108 -8.47 -13.08 5.32
CA GLN A 108 -7.22 -12.31 5.24
C GLN A 108 -6.45 -12.57 3.94
N GLN A 109 -6.53 -13.79 3.41
CA GLN A 109 -5.89 -14.14 2.14
C GLN A 109 -6.47 -13.36 0.96
N ILE A 110 -7.78 -13.12 0.93
CA ILE A 110 -8.41 -12.36 -0.16
C ILE A 110 -8.03 -10.88 -0.07
N TYR A 111 -7.89 -10.32 1.13
CA TYR A 111 -7.38 -8.95 1.28
C TYR A 111 -5.93 -8.80 0.81
N ILE A 112 -5.10 -9.80 1.08
CA ILE A 112 -3.73 -9.83 0.57
C ILE A 112 -3.74 -9.88 -0.96
N LEU A 113 -4.63 -10.67 -1.57
CA LEU A 113 -4.79 -10.70 -3.03
C LEU A 113 -5.22 -9.35 -3.59
N LEU A 114 -6.15 -8.65 -2.94
CA LEU A 114 -6.61 -7.32 -3.37
C LEU A 114 -5.53 -6.26 -3.25
N LEU A 115 -4.75 -6.29 -2.17
CA LEU A 115 -3.56 -5.47 -1.98
C LEU A 115 -2.59 -5.66 -3.14
N PHE A 116 -2.26 -6.92 -3.47
CA PHE A 116 -1.35 -7.19 -4.57
C PHE A 116 -1.95 -6.82 -5.91
N ALA A 117 -3.23 -7.13 -6.17
CA ALA A 117 -3.90 -6.79 -7.41
C ALA A 117 -3.86 -5.28 -7.65
N ASN A 118 -4.20 -4.48 -6.64
CA ASN A 118 -4.18 -3.03 -6.73
C ASN A 118 -2.77 -2.49 -7.03
N TYR A 119 -1.77 -2.93 -6.25
CA TYR A 119 -0.37 -2.60 -6.51
C TYR A 119 0.08 -2.99 -7.93
N LEU A 120 -0.28 -4.18 -8.40
CA LEU A 120 0.17 -4.73 -9.69
C LEU A 120 -0.48 -4.04 -10.89
N ILE A 121 -1.73 -3.56 -10.78
CA ILE A 121 -2.43 -2.83 -11.84
C ILE A 121 -1.67 -1.55 -12.21
N PHE A 122 -1.15 -0.83 -11.22
CA PHE A 122 -0.45 0.44 -11.43
C PHE A 122 1.06 0.25 -11.62
N PHE A 123 1.72 -0.48 -10.73
CA PHE A 123 3.17 -0.61 -10.75
C PHE A 123 3.66 -1.76 -11.63
N GLY A 124 2.80 -2.71 -11.97
CA GLY A 124 3.17 -3.83 -12.84
C GLY A 124 3.64 -3.35 -14.21
N LYS A 125 2.87 -2.50 -14.90
CA LYS A 125 3.22 -2.06 -16.27
C LYS A 125 4.51 -1.27 -16.33
N ASP A 126 4.73 -0.32 -15.42
CA ASP A 126 5.94 0.50 -15.42
C ASP A 126 7.20 -0.32 -15.08
N TYR A 127 7.10 -1.28 -14.17
CA TYR A 127 8.20 -2.20 -13.87
C TYR A 127 8.56 -3.07 -15.08
N TRP A 128 7.55 -3.63 -15.75
CA TRP A 128 7.73 -4.42 -16.98
C TRP A 128 8.34 -3.60 -18.12
N LEU A 129 7.90 -2.35 -18.31
CA LEU A 129 8.46 -1.43 -19.29
C LEU A 129 9.91 -1.06 -18.97
N ARG A 130 10.26 -0.86 -17.70
CA ARG A 130 11.61 -0.53 -17.26
C ARG A 130 12.57 -1.71 -17.46
N ILE A 131 12.15 -2.92 -17.08
CA ILE A 131 12.91 -4.16 -17.31
C ILE A 131 13.10 -4.40 -18.80
N LYS A 132 12.05 -4.24 -19.62
CA LYS A 132 12.15 -4.39 -21.08
C LYS A 132 13.15 -3.40 -21.69
N ARG A 133 13.12 -2.14 -21.27
CA ARG A 133 14.08 -1.10 -21.70
C ARG A 133 15.51 -1.39 -21.25
N GLU A 134 15.71 -1.93 -20.05
CA GLU A 134 17.03 -2.33 -19.56
C GLU A 134 17.57 -3.56 -20.31
N LEU A 135 16.73 -4.54 -20.61
CA LEU A 135 17.08 -5.69 -21.44
C LEU A 135 17.42 -5.27 -22.87
N GLU A 136 16.65 -4.36 -23.47
CA GLU A 136 16.95 -3.79 -24.79
C GLU A 136 18.26 -2.98 -24.79
N LYS A 137 18.56 -2.24 -23.71
CA LYS A 137 19.85 -1.55 -23.55
C LYS A 137 21.03 -2.51 -23.42
N ARG A 138 20.85 -3.65 -22.74
CA ARG A 138 21.88 -4.71 -22.63
C ARG A 138 22.08 -5.47 -23.93
N ARG A 139 21.06 -5.58 -24.77
CA ARG A 139 21.11 -6.23 -26.09
C ARG A 139 21.73 -5.34 -27.19
N ARG A 140 21.83 -4.04 -26.94
CA ARG A 140 22.48 -3.04 -27.82
C ARG A 140 23.91 -2.69 -27.41
N ARG A 141 24.46 -3.32 -26.37
CA ARG A 141 25.88 -3.30 -26.00
C ARG A 141 26.48 -4.66 -26.32
#